data_AF-A0A0P9M4C0-F1
#
_entry.id   AF-A0A0P9M4C0-F1
#
_cell.length_a   1.000
_cell.length_b   1.000
_cell.length_c   1.000
_cell.angle_alpha   90.00
_cell.angle_beta   90.00
_cell.angle_gamma   90.00
#
_symmetry.space_group_name_H-M   'P 1'
#
loop_
_entity.id
_entity.type
_entity.pdbx_description
1 polymer ?
#
loop_
_entity_poly.entity_id
_entity_poly.type
_entity_poly.pdbx_seq_one_letter_code
_entity_poly.pdbx_strand_id
1 'polypeptide(L)'
;MSLATHIRPITYLKTSAAEIVKEFSVNPEPIIITQNGEPKMVVMDIHDYEKQQETLALLKLLALGTKEIKEGKFSDANAFLDEMDD
;
A
#
# COMPACT_ATOMS: atom_id res chain seq x y z
N MET A 1 5.43 7.39 12.76
CA MET A 1 4.29 8.03 12.09
C MET A 1 3.17 8.21 13.10
N SER A 2 2.78 9.45 13.40
CA SER A 2 1.59 9.73 14.20
C SER A 2 0.44 10.02 13.24
N LEU A 3 -0.54 9.12 13.14
CA LEU A 3 -1.75 9.36 12.35
C LEU A 3 -2.60 10.48 12.94
N ALA A 4 -2.43 10.79 14.23
CA ALA A 4 -3.19 11.83 14.91
C ALA A 4 -2.86 13.26 14.43
N THR A 5 -1.66 13.50 13.87
CA THR A 5 -1.25 14.84 13.40
C THR A 5 -1.76 15.17 12.00
N HIS A 6 -2.28 14.19 11.26
CA HIS A 6 -2.72 14.35 9.87
C HIS A 6 -4.24 14.20 9.71
N ILE A 7 -5.01 14.54 10.74
CA ILE A 7 -6.47 14.47 10.72
C ILE A 7 -7.03 15.83 10.28
N ARG A 8 -7.86 15.82 9.22
CA ARG A 8 -8.54 17.01 8.68
C ARG A 8 -10.04 16.75 8.48
N PRO A 9 -10.93 17.74 8.70
CA PRO A 9 -12.35 17.57 8.41
C PRO A 9 -12.60 17.56 6.89
N ILE A 10 -13.71 16.94 6.46
CA ILE A 10 -14.10 16.88 5.03
C ILE A 10 -14.23 18.27 4.38
N THR A 11 -14.52 19.30 5.16
CA THR A 11 -14.54 20.69 4.67
C THR A 11 -13.17 21.13 4.14
N TYR A 12 -12.07 20.72 4.78
CA TYR A 12 -10.72 21.03 4.32
C TYR A 12 -10.44 20.44 2.95
N LEU A 13 -10.83 19.18 2.72
CA LEU A 13 -10.70 18.55 1.41
C LEU A 13 -11.50 19.31 0.33
N LYS A 14 -12.70 19.80 0.66
CA LYS A 14 -13.55 20.55 -0.28
C LYS A 14 -12.98 21.92 -0.63
N THR A 15 -12.35 22.61 0.31
CA THR A 15 -11.87 23.99 0.13
C THR A 15 -10.42 24.08 -0.31
N SER A 16 -9.60 23.07 -0.03
CA SER A 16 -8.14 23.12 -0.15
C SER A 16 -7.55 21.98 -0.99
N ALA A 17 -8.33 21.35 -1.88
CA ALA A 17 -7.86 20.22 -2.71
C ALA A 17 -6.57 20.52 -3.49
N ALA A 18 -6.47 21.71 -4.11
CA ALA A 18 -5.28 22.11 -4.86
C ALA A 18 -4.04 22.32 -3.97
N GLU A 19 -4.24 22.70 -2.71
CA GLU A 19 -3.18 22.84 -1.71
C GLU A 19 -2.69 21.46 -1.26
N ILE A 20 -3.62 20.52 -1.01
CA ILE A 20 -3.30 19.12 -0.67
C ILE A 20 -2.40 18.48 -1.75
N VAL A 21 -2.71 18.70 -3.04
CA VAL A 21 -1.89 18.19 -4.15
C VAL A 21 -0.47 18.78 -4.12
N LYS A 22 -0.33 20.07 -3.80
CA LYS A 22 0.99 20.72 -3.66
C LYS A 22 1.75 20.20 -2.44
N GLU A 23 1.07 20.01 -1.32
CA GLU A 23 1.66 19.46 -0.09
C GLU A 23 2.22 18.07 -0.35
N PHE A 24 1.49 17.18 -1.03
CA PHE A 24 2.00 15.83 -1.36
C PHE A 24 3.24 15.83 -2.25
N SER A 25 3.46 16.86 -3.06
CA SER A 25 4.69 16.99 -3.85
C SER A 25 5.93 17.25 -3.00
N VAL A 26 5.75 17.78 -1.78
CA VAL A 26 6.83 18.14 -0.84
C VAL A 26 6.91 17.16 0.32
N ASN A 27 5.76 16.74 0.85
CA ASN A 27 5.61 15.80 1.93
C ASN A 27 4.42 14.87 1.64
N PRO A 28 4.65 13.65 1.12
CA PRO A 28 3.58 12.74 0.69
C PRO A 28 2.91 11.99 1.85
N GLU A 29 2.97 12.51 3.07
CA GLU A 29 2.35 11.85 4.22
C GLU A 29 0.81 11.80 4.10
N PRO A 30 0.19 10.61 4.27
CA PRO A 30 -1.26 10.45 4.14
C PRO A 30 -2.07 11.30 5.14
N ILE A 31 -3.20 11.83 4.68
CA ILE A 31 -4.14 12.64 5.46
C ILE A 31 -5.40 11.82 5.76
N ILE A 32 -5.81 11.78 7.02
CA ILE A 32 -7.09 11.19 7.42
C ILE A 32 -8.18 12.25 7.33
N ILE A 33 -9.23 11.97 6.57
CA ILE A 33 -10.39 12.85 6.45
C ILE A 33 -11.51 12.37 7.36
N THR A 34 -12.04 13.29 8.16
CA THR A 34 -13.18 13.05 9.06
C THR A 34 -14.48 13.68 8.56
N GLN A 35 -15.60 13.05 8.88
CA GLN A 35 -16.93 13.62 8.72
C GLN A 35 -17.65 13.50 10.07
N ASN A 36 -18.17 14.61 10.58
CA ASN A 36 -18.78 14.68 11.92
C ASN A 36 -17.86 14.17 13.04
N GLY A 37 -16.54 14.42 12.91
CA GLY A 37 -15.53 13.98 13.88
C GLY A 37 -15.08 12.52 13.72
N GLU A 38 -15.72 11.74 12.85
CA GLU A 38 -15.35 10.33 12.62
C GLU A 38 -14.45 10.18 11.38
N PRO A 39 -13.34 9.43 11.45
CA PRO A 39 -12.55 9.08 10.28
C PRO A 39 -13.37 8.32 9.24
N LYS A 40 -13.33 8.75 7.97
CA LYS A 40 -14.07 8.10 6.87
C LYS A 40 -13.20 7.69 5.69
N MET A 41 -12.11 8.39 5.44
CA MET A 41 -11.22 8.09 4.31
C MET A 41 -9.78 8.54 4.58
N VAL A 42 -8.86 8.02 3.78
CA VAL A 42 -7.47 8.45 3.73
C VAL A 42 -7.21 9.04 2.33
N VAL A 43 -6.55 10.18 2.29
CA VAL A 43 -6.08 10.82 1.06
C VAL A 43 -4.56 10.71 1.06
N MET A 44 -3.99 10.24 -0.05
CA MET A 44 -2.55 9.98 -0.19
C MET A 44 -2.10 10.11 -1.64
N ASP A 45 -0.79 10.21 -1.87
CA ASP A 45 -0.21 10.19 -3.21
C ASP A 45 -0.46 8.85 -3.93
N ILE A 46 -0.64 8.89 -5.25
CA ILE A 46 -0.93 7.71 -6.07
C ILE A 46 0.24 6.72 -6.09
N HIS A 47 1.48 7.19 -6.15
CA HIS A 47 2.65 6.32 -6.21
C HIS A 47 2.86 5.60 -4.88
N ASP A 48 2.62 6.28 -3.76
CA ASP A 48 2.66 5.65 -2.44
C ASP A 48 1.55 4.62 -2.26
N TYR A 49 0.36 4.87 -2.82
CA TYR A 49 -0.73 3.89 -2.81
C TYR A 49 -0.35 2.65 -3.63
N GLU A 50 0.16 2.83 -4.84
CA GLU A 50 0.61 1.74 -5.71
C GLU A 50 1.73 0.92 -5.06
N LYS A 51 2.75 1.59 -4.50
CA LYS A 51 3.83 0.94 -3.77
C LYS A 51 3.34 0.12 -2.58
N GLN A 52 2.33 0.61 -1.84
CA GLN A 52 1.70 -0.16 -0.77
C GLN A 52 0.98 -1.41 -1.32
N GLN A 53 0.26 -1.30 -2.44
CA GLN A 53 -0.40 -2.44 -3.09
C GLN A 53 0.62 -3.49 -3.55
N GLU A 54 1.71 -3.08 -4.18
CA GLU A 54 2.79 -3.97 -4.61
C GLU A 54 3.45 -4.67 -3.42
N THR A 55 3.70 -3.94 -2.34
CA THR A 55 4.26 -4.50 -1.11
C THR A 55 3.34 -5.56 -0.52
N LEU A 56 2.04 -5.29 -0.45
CA LEU A 56 1.05 -6.27 0.03
C LEU A 56 0.95 -7.49 -0.89
N ALA A 57 1.06 -7.31 -2.20
CA ALA A 57 1.08 -8.42 -3.15
C ALA A 57 2.32 -9.30 -2.93
N LEU A 58 3.50 -8.71 -2.80
CA LEU A 58 4.74 -9.43 -2.51
C LEU A 58 4.65 -10.21 -1.19
N LEU A 59 4.14 -9.59 -0.12
CA LEU A 59 3.97 -10.25 1.17
C LEU A 59 3.01 -11.45 1.08
N LYS A 60 1.95 -11.36 0.25
CA LYS A 60 1.05 -12.49 0.00
C LYS A 60 1.77 -13.63 -0.75
N LEU A 61 2.56 -13.31 -1.77
CA LEU A 61 3.36 -14.30 -2.50
C LEU A 61 4.35 -15.01 -1.57
N LEU A 62 5.05 -14.26 -0.72
CA LEU A 62 5.98 -14.83 0.26
C LEU A 62 5.26 -15.72 1.29
N ALA A 63 4.10 -15.31 1.77
CA ALA A 63 3.29 -16.10 2.70
C ALA A 63 2.81 -17.41 2.05
N LEU A 64 2.40 -17.36 0.78
CA LEU A 64 2.02 -18.54 0.00
C LEU A 64 3.20 -19.48 -0.19
N GLY A 65 4.34 -18.99 -0.68
CA GLY A 65 5.54 -19.81 -0.86
C GLY A 65 6.04 -20.42 0.45
N THR A 66 5.99 -19.67 1.56
CA THR A 66 6.32 -20.19 2.89
C THR A 66 5.40 -21.34 3.30
N LYS A 67 4.11 -21.27 2.94
CA LYS A 67 3.14 -22.34 3.19
C LYS A 67 3.43 -23.56 2.32
N GLU A 68 3.72 -23.37 1.03
CA GLU A 68 4.03 -24.46 0.09
C GLU A 68 5.29 -25.21 0.49
N ILE A 69 6.34 -24.51 0.93
CA ILE A 69 7.56 -25.13 1.46
C ILE A 69 7.24 -26.02 2.68
N LYS A 70 6.40 -25.55 3.61
CA LYS A 70 5.98 -26.33 4.78
C LYS A 70 5.16 -27.57 4.40
N GLU A 71 4.42 -27.50 3.31
CA GLU A 71 3.62 -28.61 2.77
C GLU A 71 4.43 -29.55 1.87
N GLY A 72 5.73 -29.29 1.66
CA GLY A 72 6.58 -30.08 0.77
C GLY A 72 6.30 -29.85 -0.72
N LYS A 73 5.59 -28.77 -1.07
CA LYS A 73 5.24 -28.40 -2.45
C LYS A 73 6.31 -27.50 -3.05
N PHE A 74 7.49 -28.03 -3.26
CA PHE A 74 8.60 -27.34 -3.92
C PHE A 74 9.38 -28.33 -4.78
N SER A 75 10.10 -27.82 -5.77
CA SER A 75 11.01 -28.58 -6.62
C SER A 75 12.45 -28.06 -6.48
N ASP A 76 13.41 -28.88 -6.92
CA ASP A 76 14.79 -28.41 -7.08
C ASP A 76 14.85 -27.36 -8.20
N ALA A 77 15.67 -26.32 -8.01
CA ALA A 77 15.73 -25.21 -8.94
C ALA A 77 16.29 -25.60 -10.31
N ASN A 78 17.26 -26.52 -10.39
CA ASN A 78 17.82 -26.94 -11.68
C ASN A 78 16.80 -27.80 -12.43
N ALA A 79 16.16 -28.75 -11.74
CA ALA A 79 15.14 -29.61 -12.33
C ALA A 79 13.96 -28.81 -12.91
N PHE A 80 13.54 -27.73 -12.21
CA PHE A 80 12.49 -26.84 -12.71
C PHE A 80 12.91 -26.07 -13.98
N LEU A 81 14.15 -25.58 -14.05
CA LEU A 81 14.65 -24.86 -15.22
C LEU A 81 14.79 -25.78 -16.43
N ASP A 82 15.29 -27.01 -16.22
CA ASP A 82 15.41 -28.02 -17.28
C ASP A 82 14.03 -28.35 -17.89
N GLU A 83 12.96 -28.41 -17.09
CA GLU A 83 11.57 -28.62 -17.57
C GLU A 83 10.99 -27.43 -18.37
N MET A 84 11.51 -26.21 -18.18
CA MET A 84 11.01 -25.01 -18.86
C MET A 84 11.68 -24.76 -20.23
N ASP A 85 12.86 -25.33 -20.45
CA ASP A 85 13.65 -25.17 -21.68
C ASP A 85 13.25 -26.19 -22.78
N ASP A 86 12.36 -27.15 -22.47
CA ASP A 86 11.71 -28.10 -23.39
C ASP A 86 10.39 -27.57 -23.99
#